data_AF-A0A7V9CXQ6-F1
#
_entry.id   AF-A0A7V9CXQ6-F1
#
_cell.length_a   1.000
_cell.length_b   1.000
_cell.length_c   1.000
_cell.angle_alpha   90.00
_cell.angle_beta   90.00
_cell.angle_gamma   90.00
#
_symmetry.space_group_name_H-M   'P 1'
#
loop_
_entity.id
_entity.type
_entity.pdbx_description
1 polymer ?
#
loop_
_entity_poly.entity_id
_entity_poly.type
_entity_poly.pdbx_seq_one_letter_code
_entity_poly.pdbx_strand_id
1 'polypeptide(L)'
;MALSEDIERVAAEAAVHAAEDEAVAGVLAAEPLSEGRVFLCAFEKGEDISWLALDESGKPVTARERVREVVSLVALCEVAEESAGGGELDDLLSKLVALRVTENPPGIDEAEEAVLALQRAIGSPPRVATLAYLDEVGSAAKRLESALGGTSGSPFADAMQAAAGAVQALTADVEATYKTELV
;
A
#
# COMPACT_ATOMS: atom_id res chain seq x y z
N MET A 1 9.38 -15.96 -10.45
CA MET A 1 10.09 -15.68 -9.18
C MET A 1 9.05 -15.23 -8.18
N ALA A 2 9.30 -15.50 -6.90
CA ALA A 2 8.48 -14.93 -5.83
C ALA A 2 8.75 -13.42 -5.75
N LEU A 3 7.74 -12.62 -5.38
CA LEU A 3 7.90 -11.16 -5.27
C LEU A 3 9.04 -10.75 -4.34
N SER A 4 9.29 -11.51 -3.28
CA SER A 4 10.42 -11.30 -2.37
C SER A 4 11.78 -11.42 -3.08
N GLU A 5 11.93 -12.40 -3.98
CA GLU A 5 13.16 -12.56 -4.78
C GLU A 5 13.34 -11.39 -5.76
N ASP A 6 12.25 -10.92 -6.35
CA ASP A 6 12.28 -9.73 -7.22
C ASP A 6 12.68 -8.47 -6.44
N ILE A 7 12.14 -8.29 -5.23
CA ILE A 7 12.49 -7.16 -4.35
C ILE A 7 13.97 -7.19 -3.95
N GLU A 8 14.50 -8.36 -3.55
CA GLU A 8 15.91 -8.50 -3.19
C GLU A 8 16.83 -8.22 -4.37
N ARG A 9 16.48 -8.74 -5.56
CA ARG A 9 17.21 -8.47 -6.80
C ARG A 9 17.21 -6.97 -7.12
N VAL A 10 16.03 -6.34 -7.08
CA VAL A 10 15.89 -4.92 -7.39
C VAL A 10 16.60 -4.05 -6.37
N ALA A 11 16.59 -4.41 -5.09
CA ALA A 11 17.36 -3.68 -4.07
C ALA A 11 18.86 -3.69 -4.38
N ALA A 12 19.40 -4.83 -4.83
CA ALA A 12 20.80 -4.94 -5.25
C ALA A 12 21.10 -4.12 -6.52
N GLU A 13 20.17 -4.09 -7.47
CA GLU A 13 20.28 -3.25 -8.68
C GLU A 13 20.18 -1.76 -8.34
N ALA A 14 19.26 -1.36 -7.46
CA ALA A 14 19.10 0.01 -6.99
C ALA A 14 20.35 0.51 -6.25
N ALA A 15 21.03 -0.36 -5.49
CA ALA A 15 22.23 0.01 -4.74
C ALA A 15 23.37 0.59 -5.61
N VAL A 16 23.43 0.27 -6.91
CA VAL A 16 24.43 0.85 -7.83
C VAL A 16 24.20 2.35 -8.09
N HIS A 17 23.00 2.84 -7.78
CA HIS A 17 22.62 4.24 -7.90
C HIS A 17 22.81 5.04 -6.61
N ALA A 18 23.16 4.38 -5.49
CA ALA A 18 23.37 5.06 -4.21
C ALA A 18 24.59 5.99 -4.27
N ALA A 19 24.46 7.17 -3.69
CA ALA A 19 25.57 8.08 -3.43
C ALA A 19 26.44 7.59 -2.25
N GLU A 20 27.55 8.30 -1.99
CA GLU A 20 28.36 8.04 -0.79
C GLU A 20 27.52 8.27 0.48
N ASP A 21 27.63 7.33 1.43
CA ASP A 21 26.86 7.26 2.68
C ASP A 21 25.33 7.17 2.51
N GLU A 22 24.86 6.77 1.34
CA GLU A 22 23.45 6.51 1.06
C GLU A 22 23.22 5.00 0.89
N ALA A 23 22.08 4.49 1.35
CA ALA A 23 21.70 3.09 1.20
C ALA A 23 20.25 2.94 0.75
N VAL A 24 19.93 1.83 0.08
CA VAL A 24 18.54 1.49 -0.23
C VAL A 24 17.83 1.14 1.07
N ALA A 25 16.84 1.95 1.44
CA ALA A 25 16.07 1.79 2.68
C ALA A 25 14.82 0.92 2.48
N GLY A 26 14.25 0.94 1.27
CA GLY A 26 13.05 0.17 0.96
C GLY A 26 12.77 0.08 -0.53
N VAL A 27 12.02 -0.96 -0.93
CA VAL A 27 11.58 -1.19 -2.30
C VAL A 27 10.10 -1.55 -2.28
N LEU A 28 9.30 -0.77 -3.00
CA LEU A 28 7.85 -0.95 -3.11
C LEU A 28 7.50 -1.32 -4.54
N ALA A 29 6.81 -2.45 -4.73
CA ALA A 29 6.40 -2.92 -6.04
C ALA A 29 5.01 -2.38 -6.40
N ALA A 30 4.84 -1.91 -7.62
CA ALA A 30 3.58 -1.43 -8.17
C ALA A 30 3.37 -1.94 -9.59
N GLU A 31 2.11 -2.15 -9.96
CA GLU A 31 1.73 -2.49 -11.34
C GLU A 31 0.78 -1.42 -11.88
N PRO A 32 1.32 -0.32 -12.44
CA PRO A 32 0.51 0.70 -13.11
C PRO A 32 -0.23 0.13 -14.33
N LEU A 33 -1.33 0.77 -14.72
CA LEU A 33 -2.10 0.37 -15.91
C LEU A 33 -1.31 0.55 -17.20
N SER A 34 -0.41 1.54 -17.19
CA SER A 34 0.26 2.02 -18.38
C SER A 34 1.35 1.08 -18.89
N GLU A 35 2.02 0.30 -18.04
CA GLU A 35 3.06 -0.68 -18.44
C GLU A 35 3.73 -1.39 -17.25
N GLY A 36 3.65 -2.73 -17.18
CA GLY A 36 4.52 -3.65 -16.43
C GLY A 36 4.71 -3.37 -14.93
N ARG A 37 5.42 -4.25 -14.22
CA ARG A 37 5.77 -3.95 -12.83
C ARG A 37 6.87 -2.90 -12.76
N VAL A 38 6.73 -1.98 -11.82
CA VAL A 38 7.72 -0.97 -11.47
C VAL A 38 8.03 -1.07 -9.99
N PHE A 39 9.28 -0.83 -9.63
CA PHE A 39 9.75 -0.88 -8.25
C PHE A 39 10.24 0.51 -7.83
N LEU A 40 9.52 1.14 -6.91
CA LEU A 40 9.92 2.41 -6.32
C LEU A 40 10.91 2.14 -5.19
N CYS A 41 12.15 2.59 -5.37
CA CYS A 41 13.24 2.40 -4.43
C CYS A 41 13.48 3.69 -3.65
N ALA A 42 13.41 3.60 -2.31
CA ALA A 42 13.79 4.67 -1.40
C ALA A 42 15.26 4.53 -1.03
N PHE A 43 15.97 5.64 -1.03
CA PHE A 43 17.36 5.74 -0.60
C PHE A 43 17.43 6.68 0.59
N GLU A 44 18.15 6.30 1.63
CA GLU A 44 18.30 7.08 2.85
C GLU A 44 19.75 7.51 3.03
N LYS A 45 19.94 8.79 3.36
CA LYS A 45 21.21 9.38 3.78
C LYS A 45 20.96 10.29 4.99
N GLY A 46 21.13 9.74 6.19
CA GLY A 46 20.80 10.47 7.42
C GLY A 46 19.30 10.70 7.50
N GLU A 47 18.85 11.96 7.47
CA GLU A 47 17.42 12.31 7.45
C GLU A 47 16.89 12.57 6.03
N ASP A 48 17.77 12.58 5.01
CA ASP A 48 17.39 12.83 3.63
C ASP A 48 16.95 11.54 2.94
N ILE A 49 15.85 11.63 2.18
CA ILE A 49 15.35 10.54 1.33
C ILE A 49 15.42 10.94 -0.14
N SER A 50 15.94 10.06 -0.99
CA SER A 50 15.88 10.19 -2.44
C SER A 50 15.24 8.97 -3.09
N TRP A 51 14.77 9.10 -4.33
CA TRP A 51 13.94 8.08 -4.95
C TRP A 51 14.38 7.70 -6.36
N LEU A 52 14.22 6.43 -6.71
CA LEU A 52 14.38 5.94 -8.07
C LEU A 52 13.38 4.83 -8.34
N ALA A 53 12.64 4.92 -9.46
CA ALA A 53 11.82 3.82 -9.92
C ALA A 53 12.57 2.99 -10.97
N LEU A 54 12.55 1.67 -10.81
CA LEU A 54 13.16 0.70 -11.72
C LEU A 54 12.07 -0.14 -12.40
N ASP A 55 12.21 -0.41 -13.69
CA ASP A 55 11.37 -1.39 -14.40
C ASP A 55 11.77 -2.85 -14.03
N GLU A 56 11.04 -3.83 -14.57
CA GLU A 56 11.33 -5.25 -14.33
C GLU A 56 12.75 -5.67 -14.72
N SER A 57 13.39 -4.96 -15.64
CA SER A 57 14.76 -5.20 -16.10
C SER A 57 15.82 -4.47 -15.27
N GLY A 58 15.43 -3.76 -14.21
CA GLY A 58 16.34 -2.98 -13.37
C GLY A 58 16.75 -1.65 -13.98
N LYS A 59 16.02 -1.15 -14.98
CA LYS A 59 16.36 0.12 -15.64
C LYS A 59 15.60 1.29 -15.02
N PRO A 60 16.26 2.46 -14.83
CA PRO A 60 15.61 3.68 -14.41
C PRO A 60 14.42 4.06 -15.29
N VAL A 61 13.27 4.27 -14.65
CA VAL A 61 12.09 4.88 -15.29
C VAL A 61 12.28 6.39 -15.30
N THR A 62 12.22 6.99 -16.49
CA THR A 62 12.40 8.45 -16.68
C THR A 62 11.12 9.18 -17.06
N ALA A 63 10.09 8.47 -17.48
CA ALA A 63 8.81 9.08 -17.84
C ALA A 63 8.10 9.60 -16.58
N ARG A 64 7.93 10.93 -16.48
CA ARG A 64 7.38 11.58 -15.29
C ARG A 64 6.01 11.02 -14.91
N GLU A 65 5.12 10.90 -15.88
CA GLU A 65 3.75 10.43 -15.63
C GLU A 65 3.70 8.99 -15.10
N ARG A 66 4.65 8.13 -15.52
CA ARG A 66 4.75 6.76 -15.03
C ARG A 66 5.23 6.72 -13.58
N VAL A 67 6.19 7.57 -13.21
CA VAL A 67 6.63 7.69 -11.81
C VAL A 67 5.49 8.21 -10.94
N ARG A 68 4.75 9.23 -11.39
CA ARG A 68 3.57 9.74 -10.68
C ARG A 68 2.52 8.67 -10.43
N GLU A 69 2.19 7.87 -11.45
CA GLU A 69 1.22 6.78 -11.34
C GLU A 69 1.67 5.75 -10.30
N VAL A 70 2.94 5.33 -10.35
CA VAL A 70 3.52 4.36 -9.41
C VAL A 70 3.49 4.89 -7.98
N VAL A 71 3.95 6.12 -7.75
CA VAL A 71 3.96 6.73 -6.41
C VAL A 71 2.54 6.86 -5.87
N SER A 72 1.61 7.33 -6.70
CA SER A 72 0.21 7.48 -6.31
C SER A 72 -0.40 6.13 -5.94
N LEU A 73 -0.12 5.09 -6.71
CA LEU A 73 -0.67 3.76 -6.50
C LEU A 73 -0.15 3.13 -5.21
N VAL A 74 1.16 3.21 -4.98
CA VAL A 74 1.80 2.72 -3.74
C VAL A 74 1.24 3.46 -2.52
N ALA A 75 1.20 4.79 -2.57
CA ALA A 75 0.72 5.60 -1.47
C ALA A 75 -0.76 5.36 -1.14
N LEU A 76 -1.61 5.19 -2.17
CA LEU A 76 -3.02 4.87 -1.97
C LEU A 76 -3.19 3.47 -1.35
N CYS A 77 -2.38 2.49 -1.74
CA CYS A 77 -2.45 1.15 -1.15
C CYS A 77 -2.06 1.17 0.33
N GLU A 78 -0.99 1.90 0.69
CA GLU A 78 -0.59 2.08 2.09
C GLU A 78 -1.70 2.71 2.93
N VAL A 79 -2.30 3.81 2.44
CA VAL A 79 -3.43 4.46 3.11
C VAL A 79 -4.62 3.53 3.24
N ALA A 80 -4.92 2.75 2.20
CA ALA A 80 -6.04 1.81 2.22
C ALA A 80 -5.83 0.74 3.31
N GLU A 81 -4.62 0.22 3.45
CA GLU A 81 -4.29 -0.77 4.47
C GLU A 81 -4.40 -0.21 5.89
N GLU A 82 -3.83 0.97 6.13
CA GLU A 82 -3.93 1.68 7.41
C GLU A 82 -5.41 1.95 7.75
N SER A 83 -6.17 2.47 6.79
CA SER A 83 -7.58 2.84 6.96
C SER A 83 -8.51 1.63 7.10
N ALA A 84 -8.17 0.50 6.49
CA ALA A 84 -8.92 -0.75 6.59
C ALA A 84 -8.70 -1.48 7.92
N GLY A 85 -7.92 -0.91 8.84
CA GLY A 85 -7.72 -1.42 10.18
C GLY A 85 -6.31 -1.90 10.46
N GLY A 86 -5.32 -1.58 9.63
CA GLY A 86 -3.92 -1.30 10.01
C GLY A 86 -3.21 -2.17 11.06
N GLY A 87 -3.61 -3.43 11.23
CA GLY A 87 -3.11 -4.33 12.30
C GLY A 87 -4.01 -4.49 13.53
N GLU A 88 -5.11 -3.75 13.64
CA GLU A 88 -6.12 -3.88 14.71
C GLU A 88 -7.18 -4.97 14.43
N LEU A 89 -7.17 -5.58 13.24
CA LEU A 89 -8.18 -6.57 12.85
C LEU A 89 -8.15 -7.85 13.70
N ASP A 90 -6.97 -8.29 14.15
CA ASP A 90 -6.84 -9.44 15.06
C ASP A 90 -7.47 -9.17 16.43
N ASP A 91 -7.28 -7.95 16.94
CA ASP A 91 -7.89 -7.50 18.19
C ASP A 91 -9.41 -7.36 18.04
N LEU A 92 -9.88 -6.84 16.91
CA LEU A 92 -11.30 -6.77 16.60
C LEU A 92 -11.92 -8.17 16.53
N LEU A 93 -11.31 -9.11 15.81
CA LEU A 93 -11.79 -10.49 15.72
C LEU A 93 -11.86 -11.14 17.11
N SER A 94 -10.83 -10.94 17.94
CA SER A 94 -10.79 -11.46 19.31
C SER A 94 -11.95 -10.92 20.16
N LYS A 95 -12.27 -9.63 20.02
CA LYS A 95 -13.41 -9.00 20.71
C LYS A 95 -14.75 -9.56 20.21
N LEU A 96 -14.91 -9.76 18.89
CA LEU A 96 -16.14 -10.33 18.32
C LEU A 96 -16.37 -11.78 18.78
N VAL A 97 -15.32 -12.61 18.78
CA VAL A 97 -15.39 -14.00 19.26
C VAL A 97 -15.78 -14.04 20.73
N ALA A 98 -15.19 -13.19 21.57
CA ALA A 98 -15.57 -13.09 22.99
C ALA A 98 -17.05 -12.70 23.14
N LEU A 99 -17.50 -11.69 22.39
CA LEU A 99 -18.89 -11.23 22.40
C LEU A 99 -19.88 -12.31 21.94
N ARG A 100 -19.53 -13.10 20.91
CA ARG A 100 -20.34 -14.24 20.47
C ARG A 100 -20.52 -15.26 21.59
N VAL A 101 -19.46 -15.57 22.33
CA VAL A 101 -19.51 -16.56 23.42
C VAL A 101 -20.36 -16.05 24.60
N THR A 102 -20.31 -14.76 24.91
CA THR A 102 -20.99 -14.21 26.09
C THR A 102 -22.43 -13.78 25.82
N GLU A 103 -22.69 -13.17 24.66
CA GLU A 103 -23.95 -12.48 24.36
C GLU A 103 -24.65 -13.01 23.11
N ASN A 104 -23.89 -13.54 22.14
CA ASN A 104 -24.38 -14.04 20.85
C ASN A 104 -25.38 -13.10 20.16
N PRO A 105 -25.04 -11.81 19.94
CA PRO A 105 -25.97 -10.86 19.35
C PRO A 105 -26.26 -11.21 17.88
N PRO A 106 -27.45 -10.83 17.35
CA PRO A 106 -27.73 -10.99 15.92
C PRO A 106 -26.69 -10.26 15.06
N GLY A 107 -26.22 -10.90 13.98
CA GLY A 107 -25.23 -10.33 13.07
C GLY A 107 -23.76 -10.60 13.43
N ILE A 108 -23.49 -11.28 14.55
CA ILE A 108 -22.12 -11.49 15.04
C ILE A 108 -21.29 -12.40 14.14
N ASP A 109 -21.90 -13.45 13.57
CA ASP A 109 -21.21 -14.37 12.67
C ASP A 109 -20.85 -13.66 11.35
N GLU A 110 -21.75 -12.80 10.83
CA GLU A 110 -21.48 -11.98 9.65
C GLU A 110 -20.37 -10.96 9.90
N ALA A 111 -20.29 -10.38 11.10
CA ALA A 111 -19.21 -9.47 11.49
C ALA A 111 -17.86 -10.21 11.57
N GLU A 112 -17.80 -11.39 12.19
CA GLU A 112 -16.59 -12.23 12.21
C GLU A 112 -16.15 -12.61 10.78
N GLU A 113 -17.08 -13.03 9.91
CA GLU A 113 -16.78 -13.36 8.52
C GLU A 113 -16.23 -12.14 7.75
N ALA A 114 -16.79 -10.96 7.98
CA ALA A 114 -16.35 -9.73 7.34
C ALA A 114 -14.93 -9.31 7.77
N VAL A 115 -14.58 -9.46 9.05
CA VAL A 115 -13.20 -9.22 9.52
C VAL A 115 -12.24 -10.20 8.83
N LEU A 116 -12.56 -11.50 8.80
CA LEU A 116 -11.73 -12.51 8.14
C LEU A 116 -11.61 -12.29 6.63
N ALA A 117 -12.65 -11.75 5.97
CA ALA A 117 -12.58 -11.37 4.57
C ALA A 117 -11.62 -10.19 4.36
N LEU A 118 -11.69 -9.17 5.22
CA LEU A 118 -10.80 -8.02 5.14
C LEU A 118 -9.34 -8.38 5.42
N GLN A 119 -9.07 -9.22 6.42
CA GLN A 119 -7.72 -9.74 6.68
C GLN A 119 -7.13 -10.47 5.47
N ARG A 120 -7.94 -11.28 4.79
CA ARG A 120 -7.52 -11.97 3.56
C ARG A 120 -7.25 -11.01 2.42
N ALA A 121 -8.09 -9.99 2.25
CA ALA A 121 -7.91 -8.96 1.24
C ALA A 121 -6.62 -8.16 1.47
N ILE A 122 -6.34 -7.75 2.71
CA ILE A 122 -5.10 -7.03 3.04
C ILE A 122 -3.87 -7.93 2.83
N GLY A 123 -3.92 -9.17 3.33
CA GLY A 123 -2.85 -10.15 3.21
C GLY A 123 -1.56 -9.77 3.95
N SER A 124 -0.52 -10.59 3.78
CA SER A 124 0.81 -10.34 4.36
C SER A 124 1.75 -9.70 3.33
N PRO A 125 2.63 -8.77 3.74
CA PRO A 125 3.68 -8.26 2.87
C PRO A 125 4.75 -9.34 2.56
N PRO A 126 5.51 -9.21 1.44
CA PRO A 126 5.43 -8.14 0.43
C PRO A 126 4.26 -8.32 -0.53
N ARG A 127 3.76 -7.21 -1.09
CA ARG A 127 2.66 -7.18 -2.08
C ARG A 127 2.94 -6.18 -3.20
N VAL A 128 2.23 -6.36 -4.32
CA VAL A 128 2.27 -5.42 -5.46
C VAL A 128 1.10 -4.46 -5.32
N ALA A 129 1.38 -3.15 -5.30
CA ALA A 129 0.36 -2.12 -5.32
C ALA A 129 -0.35 -2.13 -6.68
N THR A 130 -1.67 -2.38 -6.67
CA THR A 130 -2.51 -2.46 -7.88
C THR A 130 -3.87 -1.82 -7.63
N LEU A 131 -4.54 -1.35 -8.69
CA LEU A 131 -5.92 -0.85 -8.56
C LEU A 131 -6.88 -1.95 -8.13
N ALA A 132 -6.67 -3.18 -8.61
CA ALA A 132 -7.47 -4.34 -8.20
C ALA A 132 -7.36 -4.62 -6.69
N TYR A 133 -6.17 -4.43 -6.11
CA TYR A 133 -5.97 -4.52 -4.66
C TYR A 133 -6.77 -3.46 -3.90
N LEU A 134 -6.75 -2.21 -4.36
CA LEU A 134 -7.55 -1.13 -3.77
C LEU A 134 -9.06 -1.44 -3.81
N ASP A 135 -9.55 -1.96 -4.93
CA ASP A 135 -10.96 -2.36 -5.08
C ASP A 135 -11.32 -3.50 -4.11
N GLU A 136 -10.44 -4.49 -3.96
CA GLU A 136 -10.65 -5.64 -3.07
C GLU A 136 -10.69 -5.20 -1.59
N VAL A 137 -9.70 -4.42 -1.15
CA VAL A 137 -9.63 -3.88 0.21
C VAL A 137 -10.83 -2.98 0.49
N GLY A 138 -11.17 -2.06 -0.42
CA GLY A 138 -12.30 -1.16 -0.25
C GLY A 138 -13.65 -1.88 -0.19
N SER A 139 -13.85 -2.90 -1.02
CA SER A 139 -15.06 -3.72 -0.96
C SER A 139 -15.16 -4.51 0.34
N ALA A 140 -14.05 -5.07 0.84
CA ALA A 140 -14.02 -5.81 2.08
C ALA A 140 -14.22 -4.89 3.31
N ALA A 141 -13.61 -3.71 3.31
CA ALA A 141 -13.78 -2.70 4.36
C ALA A 141 -15.25 -2.26 4.46
N LYS A 142 -15.87 -1.94 3.31
CA LYS A 142 -17.30 -1.59 3.26
C LYS A 142 -18.20 -2.70 3.78
N ARG A 143 -17.86 -3.97 3.50
CA ARG A 143 -18.60 -5.13 4.03
C ARG A 143 -18.49 -5.20 5.55
N LEU A 144 -17.30 -4.99 6.11
CA LEU A 144 -17.10 -4.95 7.56
C LEU A 144 -17.87 -3.80 8.21
N GLU A 145 -17.75 -2.59 7.67
CA GLU A 145 -18.50 -1.41 8.15
C GLU A 145 -20.01 -1.68 8.17
N SER A 146 -20.55 -2.30 7.12
CA SER A 146 -21.97 -2.66 7.05
C SER A 146 -22.36 -3.71 8.09
N ALA A 147 -21.52 -4.73 8.30
CA ALA A 147 -21.76 -5.78 9.30
C ALA A 147 -21.71 -5.25 10.74
N LEU A 148 -20.89 -4.23 11.01
CA LEU A 148 -20.81 -3.54 12.30
C LEU A 148 -21.92 -2.49 12.51
N GLY A 149 -22.88 -2.37 11.58
CA GLY A 149 -24.01 -1.45 11.69
C GLY A 149 -23.74 -0.04 11.17
N GLY A 150 -22.73 0.14 10.31
CA GLY A 150 -22.51 1.38 9.56
C GLY A 150 -23.72 1.69 8.67
N THR A 151 -24.44 2.77 9.00
CA THR A 151 -25.70 3.15 8.33
C THR A 151 -25.59 4.43 7.51
N SER A 152 -24.48 5.17 7.60
CA SER A 152 -24.25 6.41 6.84
C SER A 152 -22.76 6.68 6.65
N GLY A 153 -22.32 6.77 5.40
CA GLY A 153 -20.90 6.98 5.05
C GLY A 153 -20.05 5.71 5.18
N SER A 154 -18.78 5.83 4.79
CA SER A 154 -17.77 4.78 4.92
C SER A 154 -16.51 5.46 5.48
N PRO A 155 -16.16 5.22 6.76
CA PRO A 155 -14.91 5.71 7.33
C PRO A 155 -13.68 5.44 6.45
N PHE A 156 -13.62 4.25 5.83
CA PHE A 156 -12.60 3.92 4.85
C PHE A 156 -12.61 4.88 3.65
N ALA A 157 -13.77 5.09 3.02
CA ALA A 157 -13.87 5.98 1.87
C ALA A 157 -13.55 7.44 2.22
N ASP A 158 -13.96 7.90 3.40
CA ASP A 158 -13.66 9.25 3.88
C ASP A 158 -12.15 9.43 4.10
N ALA A 159 -11.47 8.41 4.65
CA ALA A 159 -10.02 8.41 4.82
C ALA A 159 -9.28 8.42 3.46
N MET A 160 -9.71 7.57 2.52
CA MET A 160 -9.17 7.56 1.15
C MET A 160 -9.33 8.91 0.45
N GLN A 161 -10.46 9.59 0.63
CA GLN A 161 -10.69 10.92 0.08
C GLN A 161 -9.78 11.98 0.74
N ALA A 162 -9.61 11.92 2.06
CA ALA A 162 -8.75 12.84 2.81
C ALA A 162 -7.27 12.70 2.46
N ALA A 163 -6.82 11.49 2.08
CA ALA A 163 -5.43 11.20 1.75
C ALA A 163 -4.95 11.83 0.43
N ALA A 164 -5.84 12.32 -0.44
CA ALA A 164 -5.49 12.87 -1.74
C ALA A 164 -4.40 13.96 -1.65
N GLY A 165 -4.44 14.81 -0.64
CA GLY A 165 -3.42 15.85 -0.41
C GLY A 165 -2.06 15.28 0.00
N ALA A 166 -2.03 14.25 0.85
CA ALA A 166 -0.80 13.59 1.28
C ALA A 166 -0.13 12.83 0.13
N VAL A 167 -0.92 12.13 -0.70
CA VAL A 167 -0.43 11.43 -1.90
C VAL A 167 0.18 12.41 -2.90
N GLN A 168 -0.44 13.58 -3.09
CA GLN A 168 0.10 14.63 -3.95
C GLN A 168 1.41 15.20 -3.40
N ALA A 169 1.50 15.42 -2.09
CA ALA A 169 2.72 15.89 -1.44
C ALA A 169 3.87 14.89 -1.61
N LEU A 170 3.63 13.60 -1.32
CA LEU A 170 4.63 12.55 -1.53
C LEU A 170 5.06 12.46 -2.99
N THR A 171 4.12 12.56 -3.94
CA THR A 171 4.46 12.57 -5.37
C THR A 171 5.37 13.73 -5.72
N ALA A 172 5.10 14.95 -5.23
CA ALA A 172 5.95 16.11 -5.45
C ALA A 172 7.35 15.93 -4.82
N ASP A 173 7.42 15.36 -3.62
CA ASP A 173 8.68 15.09 -2.93
C ASP A 173 9.52 14.05 -3.69
N VAL A 174 8.89 12.98 -4.20
CA VAL A 174 9.55 11.97 -5.05
C VAL A 174 10.10 12.62 -6.32
N GLU A 175 9.33 13.49 -7.00
CA GLU A 175 9.83 14.20 -8.18
C GLU A 175 11.00 15.13 -7.88
N ALA A 176 10.95 15.84 -6.74
CA ALA A 176 11.97 16.79 -6.33
C ALA A 176 13.30 16.13 -5.95
N THR A 177 13.23 14.90 -5.43
CA THR A 177 14.38 14.13 -4.94
C THR A 177 14.70 12.91 -5.81
N TYR A 178 14.17 12.89 -7.04
CA TYR A 178 14.38 11.79 -7.98
C TYR A 178 15.83 11.75 -8.46
N LYS A 179 16.44 10.56 -8.49
CA LYS A 179 17.89 10.41 -8.75
C LYS A 179 18.29 10.64 -10.21
N THR A 180 17.35 10.63 -11.14
CA THR A 180 17.59 10.86 -12.57
C THR A 180 16.71 11.97 -13.12
N GLU A 181 16.98 12.43 -14.33
CA GLU A 181 16.10 13.40 -14.99
C GLU A 181 14.76 12.77 -15.38
N LEU A 182 13.66 13.45 -15.04
CA LEU A 182 12.30 13.08 -15.43
C LEU A 182 11.88 13.87 -16.67
N VAL A 183 11.43 13.16 -17.71
CA VAL A 183 10.97 13.72 -19.00
C VAL A 183 9.46 13.65 -19.16
#